data_AF-A0A967WT81-F1
#
_entry.id   AF-A0A967WT81-F1
#
_cell.length_a   1.000
_cell.length_b   1.000
_cell.length_c   1.000
_cell.angle_alpha   90.00
_cell.angle_beta   90.00
_cell.angle_gamma   90.00
#
_symmetry.space_group_name_H-M   'P 1'
#
loop_
_entity.id
_entity.type
_entity.pdbx_description
1 polymer ?
#
loop_
_entity_poly.entity_id
_entity_poly.type
_entity_poly.pdbx_seq_one_letter_code
_entity_poly.pdbx_strand_id
1 'polypeptide(L)'
;LLSLARQANMNMVRVWGGGLREKRAFYEACDRMGILVWQEFPLACAFLGRFPRSAEYLRLVERESEAIVRDLRAHPSLVLWCGGNEFSPERNKPVVDALRRSAGRLDPDRPFLAASPADGDSHFWKVWHGFHPPSAYRHDDSLFASEFGLQALPERETLERCIPAGELWPPGPSWDYHGAELDKLRRYAQPFVQGSEPDLDDLIEASQRAQAQALQIGIEHYRRAKARGGGGVLVWQLNEPWPAISWAMIDHYRKPKTAYAVVRRLMNPVLVSLEYPLRR
;
A
#
# COMPACT_ATOMS: atom_id res chain seq x y z
N LEU A 1 8.35 -11.43 6.34
CA LEU A 1 7.29 -10.61 5.71
C LEU A 1 6.62 -11.36 4.56
N LEU A 2 7.34 -11.74 3.50
CA LEU A 2 6.76 -12.47 2.36
C LEU A 2 6.01 -13.77 2.74
N SER A 3 6.51 -14.51 3.74
CA SER A 3 5.76 -15.67 4.27
C SER A 3 4.40 -15.29 4.84
N LEU A 4 4.27 -14.14 5.52
CA LEU A 4 2.99 -13.64 6.01
C LEU A 4 2.08 -13.21 4.86
N ALA A 5 2.62 -12.58 3.80
CA ALA A 5 1.85 -12.26 2.61
C ALA A 5 1.27 -13.53 1.94
N ARG A 6 2.11 -14.55 1.74
CA ARG A 6 1.67 -15.86 1.21
C ARG A 6 0.62 -16.53 2.09
N GLN A 7 0.83 -16.54 3.41
CA GLN A 7 -0.14 -17.10 4.37
C GLN A 7 -1.47 -16.33 4.37
N ALA A 8 -1.46 -15.06 4.00
CA ALA A 8 -2.64 -14.23 3.82
C ALA A 8 -3.28 -14.39 2.42
N ASN A 9 -2.90 -15.40 1.64
CA ASN A 9 -3.39 -15.64 0.28
C ASN A 9 -3.11 -14.49 -0.71
N MET A 10 -2.15 -13.61 -0.41
CA MET A 10 -1.72 -12.57 -1.34
C MET A 10 -0.86 -13.19 -2.44
N ASN A 11 -1.10 -12.78 -3.68
CA ASN A 11 -0.39 -13.27 -4.86
C ASN A 11 0.47 -12.19 -5.54
N MET A 12 0.45 -10.95 -5.05
CA MET A 12 1.23 -9.84 -5.60
C MET A 12 1.70 -8.91 -4.49
N VAL A 13 2.91 -8.36 -4.65
CA VAL A 13 3.45 -7.24 -3.89
C VAL A 13 3.88 -6.14 -4.86
N ARG A 14 3.57 -4.89 -4.52
CA ARG A 14 4.05 -3.71 -5.24
C ARG A 14 5.22 -3.09 -4.47
N VAL A 15 6.39 -3.06 -5.09
CA VAL A 15 7.57 -2.38 -4.56
C VAL A 15 7.42 -0.91 -4.91
N TRP A 16 6.96 -0.12 -3.94
CA TRP A 16 6.57 1.28 -4.08
C TRP A 16 7.75 2.21 -4.39
N GLY A 17 7.53 3.17 -5.28
CA GLY A 17 8.58 4.01 -5.89
C GLY A 17 9.21 5.07 -4.99
N GLY A 18 8.72 5.33 -3.78
CA GLY A 18 9.45 6.18 -2.84
C GLY A 18 10.33 5.38 -1.87
N GLY A 19 10.32 4.05 -2.00
CA GLY A 19 11.36 3.19 -1.46
C GLY A 19 12.53 3.04 -2.44
N LEU A 20 13.36 2.05 -2.19
CA LEU A 20 14.39 1.60 -3.13
C LEU A 20 13.95 0.30 -3.79
N ARG A 21 14.67 -0.14 -4.83
CA ARG A 21 14.58 -1.55 -5.23
C ARG A 21 14.95 -2.44 -4.05
N GLU A 22 14.33 -3.60 -3.96
CA GLU A 22 14.62 -4.55 -2.90
C GLU A 22 15.94 -5.29 -3.13
N LYS A 23 16.40 -6.04 -2.12
CA LYS A 23 17.56 -6.92 -2.27
C LYS A 23 17.20 -8.11 -3.15
N ARG A 24 18.18 -8.68 -3.89
CA ARG A 24 17.99 -9.90 -4.69
C ARG A 24 17.25 -11.04 -3.97
N ALA A 25 17.57 -11.25 -2.68
CA ALA A 25 16.92 -12.26 -1.86
C ALA A 25 15.39 -12.09 -1.72
N PHE A 26 14.87 -10.86 -1.84
CA PHE A 26 13.43 -10.59 -1.88
C PHE A 26 12.81 -11.18 -3.15
N TYR A 27 13.35 -10.87 -4.33
CA TYR A 27 12.83 -11.36 -5.60
C TYR A 27 12.97 -12.87 -5.72
N GLU A 28 14.09 -13.45 -5.31
CA GLU A 28 14.26 -14.92 -5.26
C GLU A 28 13.26 -15.59 -4.33
N ALA A 29 12.89 -14.94 -3.22
CA ALA A 29 11.84 -15.44 -2.35
C ALA A 29 10.46 -15.34 -3.00
N CYS A 30 10.16 -14.24 -3.69
CA CYS A 30 8.95 -14.08 -4.49
C CYS A 30 8.84 -15.15 -5.59
N ASP A 31 9.92 -15.43 -6.32
CA ASP A 31 10.00 -16.49 -7.33
C ASP A 31 9.62 -17.85 -6.74
N ARG A 32 10.27 -18.25 -5.64
CA ARG A 32 10.00 -19.53 -4.96
C ARG A 32 8.59 -19.60 -4.37
N MET A 33 8.05 -18.46 -3.94
CA MET A 33 6.74 -18.38 -3.30
C MET A 33 5.59 -18.14 -4.30
N GLY A 34 5.87 -17.92 -5.58
CA GLY A 34 4.84 -17.56 -6.57
C GLY A 34 4.11 -16.26 -6.21
N ILE A 35 4.81 -15.29 -5.61
CA ILE A 35 4.28 -13.96 -5.33
C ILE A 35 4.73 -13.05 -6.46
N LEU A 36 3.80 -12.51 -7.22
CA LEU A 36 4.08 -11.56 -8.30
C LEU A 36 4.64 -10.24 -7.77
N VAL A 37 5.50 -9.60 -8.53
CA VAL A 37 6.11 -8.32 -8.20
C VAL A 37 5.72 -7.30 -9.26
N TRP A 38 5.10 -6.21 -8.81
CA TRP A 38 5.01 -4.94 -9.52
C TRP A 38 6.17 -4.08 -9.06
N GLN A 39 7.12 -3.78 -9.95
CA GLN A 39 8.31 -3.00 -9.61
C GLN A 39 8.20 -1.57 -10.11
N GLU A 40 8.22 -0.60 -9.20
CA GLU A 40 8.38 0.80 -9.54
C GLU A 40 9.85 1.20 -9.62
N PHE A 41 10.18 2.11 -10.54
CA PHE A 41 11.42 2.86 -10.42
C PHE A 41 11.34 3.82 -9.21
N PRO A 42 12.47 4.13 -8.56
CA PRO A 42 12.51 4.88 -7.30
C PRO A 42 12.22 6.38 -7.51
N LEU A 43 10.99 6.68 -7.93
CA LEU A 43 10.42 8.00 -8.16
C LEU A 43 9.02 8.03 -7.54
N ALA A 44 8.73 9.04 -6.72
CA ALA A 44 7.43 9.14 -6.05
C ALA A 44 6.99 10.58 -5.78
N CYS A 45 5.68 10.76 -5.68
CA CYS A 45 4.99 11.89 -5.04
C CYS A 45 5.32 13.27 -5.63
N ALA A 46 5.64 13.34 -6.92
CA ALA A 46 5.78 14.60 -7.65
C ALA A 46 4.42 15.06 -8.25
N PHE A 47 3.34 15.00 -7.45
CA PHE A 47 1.94 15.19 -7.87
C PHE A 47 1.75 16.38 -8.82
N LEU A 48 2.15 17.58 -8.38
CA LEU A 48 2.11 18.81 -9.17
C LEU A 48 3.48 19.21 -9.72
N GLY A 49 4.53 18.54 -9.25
CA GLY A 49 5.92 18.85 -9.52
C GLY A 49 6.45 18.27 -10.83
N ARG A 50 7.73 18.53 -11.08
CA ARG A 50 8.50 17.95 -12.17
C ARG A 50 9.80 17.43 -11.60
N PHE A 51 10.19 16.22 -11.99
CA PHE A 51 11.55 15.78 -11.77
C PHE A 51 12.53 16.66 -12.58
N PRO A 52 13.82 16.72 -12.17
CA PRO A 52 14.83 17.40 -12.96
C PRO A 52 14.88 16.89 -14.41
N ARG A 53 15.31 17.73 -15.34
CA ARG A 53 15.31 17.44 -16.78
C ARG A 53 16.61 17.81 -17.49
N SER A 54 17.65 18.15 -16.73
CA SER A 54 18.96 18.38 -17.31
C SER A 54 19.41 17.13 -18.05
N ALA A 55 20.20 17.30 -19.11
CA ALA A 55 20.74 16.16 -19.85
C ALA A 55 21.55 15.21 -18.93
N GLU A 56 22.22 15.76 -17.91
CA GLU A 56 22.91 14.99 -16.89
C GLU A 56 21.95 14.13 -16.07
N TYR A 57 20.84 14.69 -15.58
CA TYR A 57 19.86 13.94 -14.82
C TYR A 57 19.18 12.86 -15.66
N LEU A 58 18.86 13.13 -16.93
CA LEU A 58 18.28 12.11 -17.81
C LEU A 58 19.26 10.96 -18.07
N ARG A 59 20.56 11.25 -18.25
CA ARG A 59 21.60 10.20 -18.33
C ARG A 59 21.69 9.39 -17.04
N LEU A 60 21.54 10.04 -15.88
CA LEU A 60 21.47 9.34 -14.59
C LEU A 60 20.27 8.40 -14.55
N VAL A 61 19.06 8.89 -14.89
CA VAL A 61 17.83 8.08 -14.93
C VAL A 61 18.00 6.86 -15.84
N GLU A 62 18.54 7.04 -17.05
CA GLU A 62 18.80 5.93 -17.98
C GLU A 62 19.80 4.94 -17.36
N ARG A 63 20.94 5.41 -16.85
CA ARG A 63 21.95 4.53 -16.26
C ARG A 63 21.41 3.71 -15.08
N GLU A 64 20.72 4.36 -14.13
CA GLU A 64 20.17 3.70 -12.96
C GLU A 64 19.04 2.73 -13.35
N SER A 65 18.12 3.16 -14.21
CA SER A 65 17.02 2.27 -14.65
C SER A 65 17.52 1.07 -15.42
N GLU A 66 18.51 1.21 -16.30
CA GLU A 66 19.12 0.08 -16.97
C GLU A 66 19.82 -0.89 -16.01
N ALA A 67 20.49 -0.36 -14.97
CA ALA A 67 21.13 -1.20 -13.97
C ALA A 67 20.08 -2.02 -13.20
N ILE A 68 18.98 -1.39 -12.78
CA ILE A 68 17.85 -2.05 -12.12
C ILE A 68 17.24 -3.12 -13.02
N VAL A 69 16.96 -2.80 -14.29
CA VAL A 69 16.35 -3.77 -15.23
C VAL A 69 17.28 -4.96 -15.47
N ARG A 70 18.58 -4.73 -15.68
CA ARG A 70 19.55 -5.84 -15.87
C ARG A 70 19.61 -6.75 -14.65
N ASP A 71 19.57 -6.19 -13.44
CA ASP A 71 19.63 -6.92 -12.18
C ASP A 71 18.37 -7.78 -11.97
N LEU A 72 17.19 -7.26 -12.35
CA LEU A 72 15.92 -7.88 -11.96
C LEU A 72 15.21 -8.68 -13.06
N ARG A 73 15.48 -8.44 -14.35
CA ARG A 73 14.74 -9.04 -15.49
C ARG A 73 14.77 -10.58 -15.54
N ALA A 74 15.67 -11.22 -14.81
CA ALA A 74 15.73 -12.69 -14.73
C ALA A 74 14.68 -13.29 -13.77
N HIS A 75 14.04 -12.48 -12.91
CA HIS A 75 13.10 -12.96 -11.92
C HIS A 75 11.71 -13.21 -12.53
N PRO A 76 11.21 -14.45 -12.58
CA PRO A 76 9.87 -14.75 -13.09
C PRO A 76 8.75 -14.14 -12.25
N SER A 77 8.99 -13.84 -10.96
CA SER A 77 8.01 -13.14 -10.14
C SER A 77 7.73 -11.73 -10.63
N LEU A 78 8.71 -11.08 -11.25
CA LEU A 78 8.54 -9.73 -11.78
C LEU A 78 7.63 -9.76 -13.01
N VAL A 79 6.48 -9.08 -12.94
CA VAL A 79 5.48 -9.11 -14.01
C VAL A 79 5.16 -7.74 -14.61
N LEU A 80 5.58 -6.67 -13.96
CA LEU A 80 5.29 -5.31 -14.40
C LEU A 80 6.39 -4.35 -13.96
N TRP A 81 6.84 -3.52 -14.90
CA TRP A 81 7.61 -2.33 -14.63
C TRP A 81 6.69 -1.12 -14.56
N CYS A 82 6.89 -0.24 -13.58
CA CYS A 82 6.15 1.01 -13.45
C CYS A 82 7.11 2.18 -13.28
N GLY A 83 6.83 3.32 -13.92
CA GLY A 83 7.67 4.51 -13.88
C GLY A 83 7.83 5.13 -12.49
N GLY A 84 6.86 4.93 -11.59
CA GLY A 84 6.92 5.35 -10.19
C GLY A 84 5.56 5.76 -9.65
N ASN A 85 5.55 6.34 -8.45
CA ASN A 85 4.35 6.65 -7.68
C ASN A 85 3.87 8.10 -7.85
N GLU A 86 2.58 8.29 -8.08
CA GLU A 86 1.82 9.53 -7.92
C GLU A 86 2.51 10.79 -8.49
N PHE A 87 2.82 10.73 -9.78
CA PHE A 87 3.23 11.88 -10.57
C PHE A 87 2.56 11.85 -11.94
N SER A 88 2.34 13.00 -12.57
CA SER A 88 1.79 13.04 -13.94
C SER A 88 2.83 12.56 -14.96
N PRO A 89 2.55 11.50 -15.73
CA PRO A 89 3.42 11.04 -16.81
C PRO A 89 3.68 12.12 -17.87
N GLU A 90 2.65 12.89 -18.23
CA GLU A 90 2.71 13.95 -19.24
C GLU A 90 3.64 15.06 -18.79
N ARG A 91 3.51 15.49 -17.52
CA ARG A 91 4.40 16.47 -16.91
C ARG A 91 5.81 15.93 -16.71
N ASN A 92 6.04 14.64 -16.73
CA ASN A 92 7.38 14.04 -16.53
C ASN A 92 7.85 13.23 -17.73
N LYS A 93 7.31 13.53 -18.92
CA LYS A 93 7.53 12.76 -20.15
C LYS A 93 9.01 12.44 -20.44
N PRO A 94 9.98 13.36 -20.34
CA PRO A 94 11.38 13.03 -20.60
C PRO A 94 11.94 11.92 -19.69
N VAL A 95 11.54 11.91 -18.42
CA VAL A 95 11.93 10.89 -17.44
C VAL A 95 11.22 9.58 -17.74
N VAL A 96 9.90 9.61 -17.95
CA VAL A 96 9.11 8.43 -18.31
C VAL A 96 9.62 7.77 -19.59
N ASP A 97 9.94 8.57 -20.62
CA ASP A 97 10.46 8.06 -21.88
C ASP A 97 11.84 7.41 -21.69
N ALA A 98 12.70 7.95 -20.83
CA ALA A 98 13.99 7.33 -20.48
C ALA A 98 13.82 5.98 -19.79
N LEU A 99 12.90 5.88 -18.82
CA LEU A 99 12.58 4.64 -18.13
C LEU A 99 12.00 3.59 -19.11
N ARG A 100 11.03 4.02 -19.93
CA ARG A 100 10.39 3.16 -20.94
C ARG A 100 11.40 2.64 -21.96
N ARG A 101 12.33 3.48 -22.44
CA ARG A 101 13.42 3.06 -23.33
C ARG A 101 14.30 2.01 -22.67
N SER A 102 14.67 2.21 -21.41
CA SER A 102 15.55 1.30 -20.68
C SER A 102 14.88 -0.07 -20.47
N ALA A 103 13.64 -0.08 -19.98
CA ALA A 103 12.85 -1.30 -19.81
C ALA A 103 12.58 -1.99 -21.16
N GLY A 104 12.06 -1.27 -22.16
CA GLY A 104 11.72 -1.85 -23.46
C GLY A 104 12.92 -2.39 -24.24
N ARG A 105 14.12 -1.83 -24.05
CA ARG A 105 15.34 -2.35 -24.69
C ARG A 105 15.90 -3.60 -24.00
N LEU A 106 15.80 -3.66 -22.68
CA LEU A 106 16.45 -4.71 -21.88
C LEU A 106 15.52 -5.85 -21.48
N ASP A 107 14.21 -5.63 -21.52
CA ASP A 107 13.17 -6.54 -21.08
C ASP A 107 11.86 -6.31 -21.87
N PRO A 108 11.88 -6.50 -23.20
CA PRO A 108 10.79 -6.11 -24.10
C PRO A 108 9.47 -6.87 -23.87
N ASP A 109 9.52 -8.04 -23.26
CA ASP A 109 8.36 -8.92 -23.08
C ASP A 109 7.52 -8.56 -21.85
N ARG A 110 8.05 -7.72 -20.94
CA ARG A 110 7.30 -7.26 -19.75
C ARG A 110 6.63 -5.92 -20.02
N PRO A 111 5.36 -5.74 -19.58
CA PRO A 111 4.66 -4.47 -19.71
C PRO A 111 5.33 -3.35 -18.90
N PHE A 112 5.14 -2.12 -19.37
CA PHE A 112 5.59 -0.91 -18.70
C PHE A 112 4.42 0.06 -18.51
N LEU A 113 4.11 0.37 -17.25
CA LEU A 113 3.15 1.39 -16.84
C LEU A 113 3.88 2.71 -16.57
N ALA A 114 3.33 3.84 -17.01
CA ALA A 114 4.03 5.13 -16.96
C ALA A 114 4.17 5.70 -15.54
N ALA A 115 3.15 5.51 -14.70
CA ALA A 115 3.11 5.84 -13.28
C ALA A 115 1.94 5.08 -12.62
N SER A 116 1.91 5.02 -11.29
CA SER A 116 0.76 4.54 -10.51
C SER A 116 0.21 5.69 -9.68
N PRO A 117 -1.03 6.14 -9.85
CA PRO A 117 -2.02 5.59 -10.76
C PRO A 117 -1.88 6.14 -12.19
N ALA A 118 -2.06 5.28 -13.19
CA ALA A 118 -2.28 5.59 -14.61
C ALA A 118 -2.93 4.40 -15.33
N ASP A 119 -3.54 4.64 -16.50
CA ASP A 119 -4.04 3.59 -17.40
C ASP A 119 -4.99 2.55 -16.77
N GLY A 120 -5.82 2.98 -15.81
CA GLY A 120 -6.98 2.22 -15.30
C GLY A 120 -6.83 1.64 -13.89
N ASP A 121 -5.70 1.87 -13.21
CA ASP A 121 -5.58 1.64 -11.77
C ASP A 121 -5.99 2.89 -10.94
N SER A 122 -6.19 2.71 -9.64
CA SER A 122 -6.68 3.75 -8.73
C SER A 122 -5.96 3.77 -7.39
N HIS A 123 -5.69 4.99 -6.93
CA HIS A 123 -5.30 5.31 -5.56
C HIS A 123 -6.48 5.97 -4.85
N PHE A 124 -7.34 5.18 -4.20
CA PHE A 124 -8.60 5.67 -3.64
C PHE A 124 -8.45 6.29 -2.25
N TRP A 125 -7.80 7.45 -2.21
CA TRP A 125 -7.49 8.15 -0.98
C TRP A 125 -8.61 9.04 -0.42
N LYS A 126 -9.78 9.09 -1.07
CA LYS A 126 -10.95 9.85 -0.59
C LYS A 126 -11.45 9.40 0.79
N VAL A 127 -11.28 8.12 1.14
CA VAL A 127 -11.60 7.62 2.48
C VAL A 127 -10.65 8.25 3.49
N TRP A 128 -9.38 7.82 3.54
CA TRP A 128 -8.47 8.30 4.58
C TRP A 128 -8.09 9.79 4.49
N HIS A 129 -7.62 10.26 3.33
CA HIS A 129 -7.19 11.65 3.18
C HIS A 129 -8.38 12.61 2.97
N GLY A 130 -9.49 12.13 2.41
CA GLY A 130 -10.70 12.93 2.18
C GLY A 130 -11.76 12.86 3.28
N PHE A 131 -11.54 12.10 4.36
CA PHE A 131 -12.50 11.90 5.47
C PHE A 131 -13.84 11.25 5.07
N HIS A 132 -13.92 10.61 3.89
CA HIS A 132 -15.12 9.88 3.49
C HIS A 132 -15.35 8.63 4.36
N PRO A 133 -16.59 8.18 4.56
CA PRO A 133 -16.85 6.90 5.22
C PRO A 133 -16.26 5.73 4.40
N PRO A 134 -15.91 4.60 5.04
CA PRO A 134 -15.37 3.44 4.31
C PRO A 134 -16.32 2.87 3.25
N SER A 135 -17.63 3.13 3.36
CA SER A 135 -18.61 2.78 2.32
C SER A 135 -18.30 3.42 0.96
N ALA A 136 -17.55 4.52 0.93
CA ALA A 136 -17.18 5.21 -0.30
C ALA A 136 -16.28 4.38 -1.23
N TYR A 137 -15.57 3.36 -0.72
CA TYR A 137 -14.82 2.43 -1.59
C TYR A 137 -15.73 1.74 -2.61
N ARG A 138 -17.02 1.57 -2.32
CA ARG A 138 -17.99 0.96 -3.25
C ARG A 138 -18.30 1.83 -4.48
N HIS A 139 -17.85 3.08 -4.48
CA HIS A 139 -18.02 4.02 -5.58
C HIS A 139 -16.77 4.14 -6.46
N ASP A 140 -15.67 3.46 -6.13
CA ASP A 140 -14.53 3.35 -7.03
C ASP A 140 -14.85 2.30 -8.12
N ASP A 141 -14.85 2.71 -9.38
CA ASP A 141 -15.12 1.85 -10.53
C ASP A 141 -13.86 1.36 -11.25
N SER A 142 -12.68 1.62 -10.69
CA SER A 142 -11.40 1.16 -11.25
C SER A 142 -11.31 -0.35 -11.39
N LEU A 143 -10.59 -0.78 -12.43
CA LEU A 143 -10.37 -2.20 -12.71
C LEU A 143 -9.29 -2.80 -11.81
N PHE A 144 -8.39 -1.95 -11.29
CA PHE A 144 -7.30 -2.33 -10.41
C PHE A 144 -7.11 -1.27 -9.31
N ALA A 145 -7.44 -1.60 -8.07
CA ALA A 145 -7.11 -0.72 -6.94
C ALA A 145 -5.66 -0.96 -6.52
N SER A 146 -4.75 -0.06 -6.87
CA SER A 146 -3.32 -0.18 -6.59
C SER A 146 -2.91 0.47 -5.27
N GLU A 147 -3.73 1.38 -4.73
CA GLU A 147 -3.62 1.89 -3.35
C GLU A 147 -4.97 2.24 -2.73
N PHE A 148 -5.13 1.85 -1.48
CA PHE A 148 -6.15 2.35 -0.56
C PHE A 148 -5.86 1.79 0.84
N GLY A 149 -6.26 2.50 1.88
CA GLY A 149 -6.06 2.01 3.23
C GLY A 149 -6.72 2.88 4.30
N LEU A 150 -6.63 2.39 5.54
CA LEU A 150 -6.98 3.13 6.75
C LEU A 150 -5.88 2.92 7.79
N GLN A 151 -5.50 3.96 8.53
CA GLN A 151 -4.52 3.85 9.61
C GLN A 151 -5.13 3.10 10.80
N ALA A 152 -4.28 2.40 11.56
CA ALA A 152 -4.63 1.86 12.88
C ALA A 152 -3.41 1.84 13.79
N LEU A 153 -3.64 1.86 15.10
CA LEU A 153 -2.57 1.68 16.08
C LEU A 153 -1.99 0.25 15.98
N PRO A 154 -0.68 0.08 16.20
CA PRO A 154 -0.11 -1.24 16.42
C PRO A 154 -0.50 -1.78 17.80
N GLU A 155 -0.07 -2.99 18.12
CA GLU A 155 -0.28 -3.57 19.44
C GLU A 155 0.39 -2.73 20.54
N ARG A 156 -0.17 -2.78 21.76
CA ARG A 156 0.36 -2.09 22.95
C ARG A 156 1.85 -2.26 23.12
N GLU A 157 2.34 -3.50 23.02
CA GLU A 157 3.77 -3.81 23.20
C GLU A 157 4.66 -3.11 22.15
N THR A 158 4.13 -2.83 20.96
CA THR A 158 4.86 -2.07 19.93
C THR A 158 4.90 -0.58 20.28
N LEU A 159 3.80 -0.02 20.81
CA LEU A 159 3.77 1.36 21.31
C LEU A 159 4.72 1.53 22.51
N GLU A 160 4.70 0.63 23.48
CA GLU A 160 5.56 0.66 24.67
C GLU A 160 7.07 0.63 24.34
N ARG A 161 7.43 0.13 23.15
CA ARG A 161 8.83 0.10 22.68
C ARG A 161 9.29 1.41 22.06
N CYS A 162 8.38 2.26 21.58
CA CYS A 162 8.75 3.48 20.84
C CYS A 162 8.16 4.78 21.41
N ILE A 163 7.13 4.69 22.25
CA ILE A 163 6.51 5.83 22.92
C ILE A 163 7.01 5.91 24.37
N PRO A 164 7.47 7.07 24.85
CA PRO A 164 7.83 7.28 26.25
C PRO A 164 6.67 6.93 27.20
N ALA A 165 6.97 6.33 28.35
CA ALA A 165 5.93 5.87 29.30
C ALA A 165 4.95 6.97 29.72
N GLY A 166 5.42 8.21 29.88
CA GLY A 166 4.57 9.37 30.22
C GLY A 166 3.72 9.92 29.07
N GLU A 167 3.94 9.43 27.85
CA GLU A 167 3.20 9.81 26.63
C GLU A 167 2.42 8.62 26.04
N LEU A 168 2.48 7.45 26.69
CA LEU A 168 1.78 6.25 26.26
C LEU A 168 0.27 6.43 26.40
N TRP A 169 -0.17 7.03 27.51
CA TRP A 169 -1.56 7.44 27.72
C TRP A 169 -1.66 8.55 28.77
N PRO A 170 -2.32 9.69 28.48
CA PRO A 170 -2.89 10.08 27.19
C PRO A 170 -1.80 10.33 26.12
N PRO A 171 -2.16 10.33 24.81
CA PRO A 171 -1.21 10.56 23.72
C PRO A 171 -0.44 11.88 23.85
N GLY A 172 0.90 11.81 23.81
CA GLY A 172 1.81 12.97 23.76
C GLY A 172 2.41 13.24 22.37
N PRO A 173 3.33 14.22 22.23
CA PRO A 173 3.96 14.59 20.95
C PRO A 173 4.67 13.43 20.22
N SER A 174 5.11 12.40 20.95
CA SER A 174 5.71 11.21 20.34
C SER A 174 4.75 10.45 19.41
N TRP A 175 3.43 10.57 19.60
CA TRP A 175 2.46 9.95 18.71
C TRP A 175 2.50 10.57 17.32
N ASP A 176 2.54 11.91 17.24
CA ASP A 176 2.68 12.64 15.98
C ASP A 176 4.03 12.34 15.32
N TYR A 177 5.11 12.27 16.11
CA TYR A 177 6.43 11.86 15.62
C TYR A 177 6.38 10.48 14.97
N HIS A 178 5.66 9.53 15.58
CA HIS A 178 5.44 8.19 15.05
C HIS A 178 4.31 8.10 14.01
N GLY A 179 3.78 9.24 13.54
CA GLY A 179 2.87 9.32 12.40
C GLY A 179 1.39 9.21 12.72
N ALA A 180 0.97 9.25 13.98
CA ALA A 180 -0.45 9.18 14.34
C ALA A 180 -1.23 10.37 13.79
N GLU A 181 -2.22 10.12 12.93
CA GLU A 181 -3.23 11.14 12.61
C GLU A 181 -4.39 11.01 13.60
N LEU A 182 -4.15 11.44 14.85
CA LEU A 182 -4.98 11.08 16.00
C LEU A 182 -6.47 11.44 15.82
N ASP A 183 -6.78 12.60 15.24
CA ASP A 183 -8.16 13.03 14.97
C ASP A 183 -8.87 12.10 13.98
N LYS A 184 -8.17 11.64 12.93
CA LYS A 184 -8.71 10.68 11.97
C LYS A 184 -8.85 9.31 12.60
N LEU A 185 -7.84 8.84 13.34
CA LEU A 185 -7.90 7.58 14.07
C LEU A 185 -9.12 7.53 14.98
N ARG A 186 -9.33 8.57 15.81
CA ARG A 186 -10.49 8.69 16.70
C ARG A 186 -11.81 8.71 15.93
N ARG A 187 -11.90 9.48 14.84
CA ARG A 187 -13.10 9.53 14.00
C ARG A 187 -13.49 8.16 13.46
N TYR A 188 -12.55 7.41 12.88
CA TYR A 188 -12.84 6.11 12.30
C TYR A 188 -13.01 5.01 13.35
N ALA A 189 -12.35 5.13 14.49
CA ALA A 189 -12.49 4.22 15.62
C ALA A 189 -13.82 4.41 16.38
N GLN A 190 -14.39 5.62 16.36
CA GLN A 190 -15.60 5.98 17.13
C GLN A 190 -16.74 4.96 17.07
N PRO A 191 -17.12 4.38 15.90
CA PRO A 191 -18.20 3.39 15.83
C PRO A 191 -17.91 2.06 16.56
N PHE A 192 -16.66 1.84 16.98
CA PHE A 192 -16.19 0.62 17.64
C PHE A 192 -15.80 0.83 19.11
N VAL A 193 -15.75 2.08 19.57
CA VAL A 193 -15.46 2.42 20.97
C VAL A 193 -16.67 2.09 21.84
N GLN A 194 -16.42 1.50 23.01
CA GLN A 194 -17.42 1.31 24.06
C GLN A 194 -17.26 2.43 25.09
N GLY A 195 -18.37 3.04 25.52
CA GLY A 195 -18.35 4.10 26.53
C GLY A 195 -17.93 5.49 26.03
N SER A 196 -17.80 6.44 26.96
CA SER A 196 -17.53 7.87 26.67
C SER A 196 -16.06 8.27 26.81
N GLU A 197 -15.25 7.47 27.51
CA GLU A 197 -13.85 7.76 27.81
C GLU A 197 -12.99 6.53 27.49
N PRO A 198 -12.68 6.26 26.20
CA PRO A 198 -11.86 5.12 25.83
C PRO A 198 -10.47 5.26 26.42
N ASP A 199 -9.91 4.16 26.93
CA ASP A 199 -8.49 4.09 27.28
C ASP A 199 -7.61 3.73 26.07
N LEU A 200 -6.33 3.46 26.32
CA LEU A 200 -5.39 3.08 25.26
C LEU A 200 -5.79 1.76 24.57
N ASP A 201 -6.20 0.74 25.34
CA ASP A 201 -6.55 -0.56 24.77
C ASP A 201 -7.85 -0.48 23.97
N ASP A 202 -8.82 0.31 24.46
CA ASP A 202 -10.05 0.60 23.72
C ASP A 202 -9.74 1.24 22.36
N LEU A 203 -8.82 2.23 22.32
CA LEU A 203 -8.44 2.89 21.07
C LEU A 203 -7.65 1.97 20.13
N ILE A 204 -6.78 1.09 20.67
CA ILE A 204 -6.07 0.07 19.87
C ILE A 204 -7.09 -0.86 19.23
N GLU A 205 -8.00 -1.46 20.01
CA GLU A 205 -9.00 -2.38 19.49
C GLU A 205 -9.90 -1.69 18.45
N ALA A 206 -10.44 -0.52 18.80
CA ALA A 206 -11.39 0.20 17.96
C ALA A 206 -10.75 0.66 16.63
N SER A 207 -9.51 1.18 16.66
CA SER A 207 -8.81 1.60 15.44
C SER A 207 -8.45 0.41 14.54
N GLN A 208 -7.99 -0.71 15.11
CA GLN A 208 -7.70 -1.91 14.33
C GLN A 208 -8.95 -2.55 13.73
N ARG A 209 -10.09 -2.53 14.46
CA ARG A 209 -11.39 -2.98 13.93
C ARG A 209 -11.90 -2.07 12.82
N ALA A 210 -11.72 -0.76 12.95
CA ALA A 210 -12.04 0.21 11.91
C ALA A 210 -11.22 -0.07 10.63
N GLN A 211 -9.92 -0.26 10.76
CA GLN A 211 -9.05 -0.63 9.62
C GLN A 211 -9.50 -1.94 8.98
N ALA A 212 -9.76 -2.97 9.78
CA ALA A 212 -10.20 -4.26 9.27
C ALA A 212 -11.54 -4.17 8.50
N GLN A 213 -12.51 -3.42 9.02
CA GLN A 213 -13.81 -3.22 8.35
C GLN A 213 -13.65 -2.40 7.05
N ALA A 214 -12.83 -1.35 7.07
CA ALA A 214 -12.58 -0.52 5.89
C ALA A 214 -11.94 -1.33 4.75
N LEU A 215 -10.92 -2.13 5.06
CA LEU A 215 -10.31 -3.05 4.10
C LEU A 215 -11.27 -4.14 3.63
N GLN A 216 -12.15 -4.65 4.51
CA GLN A 216 -13.19 -5.58 4.11
C GLN A 216 -14.10 -4.99 3.04
N ILE A 217 -14.61 -3.78 3.26
CA ILE A 217 -15.52 -3.12 2.31
C ILE A 217 -14.83 -2.93 0.95
N GLY A 218 -13.59 -2.43 0.95
CA GLY A 218 -12.82 -2.21 -0.28
C GLY A 218 -12.47 -3.51 -1.01
N ILE A 219 -11.85 -4.47 -0.32
CA ILE A 219 -11.39 -5.73 -0.95
C ILE A 219 -12.58 -6.50 -1.51
N GLU A 220 -13.68 -6.63 -0.78
CA GLU A 220 -14.85 -7.33 -1.29
C GLU A 220 -15.43 -6.64 -2.54
N HIS A 221 -15.48 -5.31 -2.56
CA HIS A 221 -15.91 -4.53 -3.71
C HIS A 221 -15.04 -4.77 -4.94
N TYR A 222 -13.72 -4.61 -4.82
CA TYR A 222 -12.81 -4.84 -5.93
C TYR A 222 -12.84 -6.30 -6.38
N ARG A 223 -12.89 -7.28 -5.47
CA ARG A 223 -12.99 -8.69 -5.85
C ARG A 223 -14.27 -9.00 -6.62
N ARG A 224 -15.41 -8.38 -6.30
CA ARG A 224 -16.65 -8.51 -7.09
C ARG A 224 -16.53 -7.89 -8.49
N ALA A 225 -15.67 -6.88 -8.67
CA ALA A 225 -15.39 -6.28 -9.98
C ALA A 225 -14.73 -7.26 -10.98
N LYS A 226 -14.26 -8.43 -10.53
CA LYS A 226 -13.78 -9.52 -11.42
C LYS A 226 -14.80 -9.92 -12.48
N ALA A 227 -16.10 -9.89 -12.17
CA ALA A 227 -17.16 -10.18 -13.13
C ALA A 227 -17.25 -9.17 -14.30
N ARG A 228 -16.61 -8.00 -14.16
CA ARG A 228 -16.60 -6.89 -15.12
C ARG A 228 -15.22 -6.70 -15.78
N GLY A 229 -14.31 -7.66 -15.65
CA GLY A 229 -12.97 -7.60 -16.25
C GLY A 229 -11.90 -6.92 -15.38
N GLY A 230 -12.21 -6.54 -14.14
CA GLY A 230 -11.25 -6.00 -13.18
C GLY A 230 -10.87 -7.00 -12.07
N GLY A 231 -10.67 -6.47 -10.86
CA GLY A 231 -10.52 -7.25 -9.64
C GLY A 231 -9.12 -7.27 -9.04
N GLY A 232 -8.21 -6.45 -9.56
CA GLY A 232 -6.93 -6.18 -8.91
C GLY A 232 -7.11 -5.37 -7.64
N VAL A 233 -6.42 -5.76 -6.57
CA VAL A 233 -6.49 -5.09 -5.27
C VAL A 233 -5.15 -5.20 -4.53
N LEU A 234 -4.53 -4.05 -4.27
CA LEU A 234 -3.32 -3.91 -3.46
C LEU A 234 -3.62 -2.95 -2.31
N VAL A 235 -3.42 -3.44 -1.09
CA VAL A 235 -3.70 -2.69 0.14
C VAL A 235 -2.50 -1.82 0.49
N TRP A 236 -2.73 -0.54 0.78
CA TRP A 236 -1.78 0.32 1.46
C TRP A 236 -1.99 0.19 2.98
N GLN A 237 -1.06 -0.37 3.75
CA GLN A 237 0.17 -1.03 3.31
C GLN A 237 0.41 -2.37 4.01
N LEU A 238 1.38 -3.13 3.53
CA LEU A 238 1.70 -4.44 4.10
C LEU A 238 2.50 -4.33 5.41
N ASN A 239 3.53 -3.47 5.43
CA ASN A 239 4.54 -3.37 6.49
C ASN A 239 5.04 -1.95 6.72
N GLU A 240 5.86 -1.75 7.77
CA GLU A 240 6.52 -0.48 8.09
C GLU A 240 8.05 -0.61 8.07
N PRO A 241 8.80 0.43 7.66
CA PRO A 241 10.27 0.43 7.75
C PRO A 241 10.81 0.70 9.16
N TRP A 242 9.98 1.24 10.05
CA TRP A 242 10.31 1.63 11.43
C TRP A 242 9.08 1.53 12.34
N PRO A 243 9.20 1.55 13.68
CA PRO A 243 8.04 1.56 14.57
C PRO A 243 7.17 2.79 14.29
N ALA A 244 6.01 2.60 13.69
CA ALA A 244 5.15 3.67 13.22
C ALA A 244 3.67 3.36 13.47
N ILE A 245 2.90 4.42 13.65
CA ILE A 245 1.45 4.41 13.62
C ILE A 245 1.06 4.75 12.18
N SER A 246 0.52 3.77 11.47
CA SER A 246 0.44 3.82 10.00
C SER A 246 -0.58 2.78 9.48
N TRP A 247 -0.79 2.76 8.17
CA TRP A 247 -1.72 1.87 7.47
C TRP A 247 -1.26 0.41 7.39
N ALA A 248 -0.06 0.04 7.88
CA ALA A 248 0.37 -1.35 7.78
C ALA A 248 -0.57 -2.31 8.51
N MET A 249 -0.79 -3.47 7.89
CA MET A 249 -1.42 -4.62 8.53
C MET A 249 -0.43 -5.41 9.40
N ILE A 250 0.87 -5.26 9.19
CA ILE A 250 1.94 -5.91 9.95
C ILE A 250 2.91 -4.84 10.44
N ASP A 251 3.10 -4.73 11.75
CA ASP A 251 3.97 -3.69 12.30
C ASP A 251 5.47 -3.97 12.05
N HIS A 252 6.32 -3.01 12.45
CA HIS A 252 7.77 -3.09 12.30
C HIS A 252 8.39 -4.35 12.94
N TYR A 253 7.87 -4.78 14.10
CA TYR A 253 8.35 -5.96 14.81
C TYR A 253 7.76 -7.27 14.26
N ARG A 254 7.05 -7.20 13.12
CA ARG A 254 6.41 -8.30 12.41
C ARG A 254 5.19 -8.85 13.14
N LYS A 255 4.50 -8.03 13.93
CA LYS A 255 3.24 -8.42 14.57
C LYS A 255 2.06 -8.06 13.69
N PRO A 256 1.23 -9.04 13.30
CA PRO A 256 0.02 -8.77 12.54
C PRO A 256 -1.01 -8.02 13.40
N LYS A 257 -1.62 -6.96 12.85
CA LYS A 257 -2.83 -6.32 13.40
C LYS A 257 -4.06 -7.17 13.06
N THR A 258 -5.20 -6.85 13.68
CA THR A 258 -6.53 -7.44 13.38
C THR A 258 -6.84 -7.46 11.87
N ALA A 259 -6.46 -6.39 11.16
CA ALA A 259 -6.63 -6.29 9.71
C ALA A 259 -5.96 -7.43 8.93
N TYR A 260 -4.80 -7.93 9.36
CA TYR A 260 -4.12 -9.04 8.69
C TYR A 260 -4.97 -10.32 8.68
N ALA A 261 -5.57 -10.67 9.83
CA ALA A 261 -6.41 -11.85 9.94
C ALA A 261 -7.67 -11.73 9.07
N VAL A 262 -8.26 -10.54 9.03
CA VAL A 262 -9.43 -10.25 8.18
C VAL A 262 -9.05 -10.32 6.70
N VAL A 263 -7.96 -9.67 6.28
CA VAL A 263 -7.48 -9.71 4.89
C VAL A 263 -7.11 -11.12 4.44
N ARG A 264 -6.50 -11.94 5.30
CA ARG A 264 -6.24 -13.35 5.01
C ARG A 264 -7.51 -14.13 4.62
N ARG A 265 -8.61 -13.89 5.33
CA ARG A 265 -9.93 -14.46 4.98
C ARG A 265 -10.47 -13.90 3.67
N LEU A 266 -10.32 -12.59 3.47
CA LEU A 266 -10.83 -11.88 2.30
C LEU A 266 -10.06 -12.16 1.02
N MET A 267 -8.85 -12.68 1.10
CA MET A 267 -8.05 -13.08 -0.07
C MET A 267 -8.16 -14.59 -0.36
N ASN A 268 -9.02 -15.33 0.34
CA ASN A 268 -9.25 -16.75 0.04
C ASN A 268 -9.65 -16.95 -1.44
N PRO A 269 -9.17 -18.02 -2.11
CA PRO A 269 -9.49 -18.30 -3.51
C PRO A 269 -11.00 -18.28 -3.80
N VAL A 270 -11.79 -18.81 -2.86
CA VAL A 270 -13.26 -18.72 -2.84
C VAL A 270 -13.67 -17.86 -1.66
N LEU A 271 -14.40 -16.77 -1.93
CA LEU A 271 -14.96 -15.89 -0.92
C LEU A 271 -16.45 -15.70 -1.19
N VAL A 272 -17.27 -16.00 -0.18
CA VAL A 272 -18.66 -15.55 -0.14
C VAL A 272 -18.66 -14.13 0.38
N SER A 273 -19.16 -13.19 -0.41
CA SER A 273 -19.30 -11.78 -0.05
C SER A 273 -20.75 -11.37 -0.25
N LEU A 274 -21.26 -10.55 0.68
CA LEU A 274 -22.63 -10.05 0.66
C LEU A 274 -22.60 -8.55 0.41
N GLU A 275 -23.41 -8.09 -0.53
CA GLU A 275 -23.71 -6.68 -0.68
C GLU A 275 -24.96 -6.35 0.11
N TYR A 276 -24.82 -5.48 1.10
CA TYR A 276 -25.90 -5.03 1.96
C TYR A 276 -25.76 -3.53 2.23
N PRO A 277 -26.85 -2.82 2.56
CA PRO A 277 -26.77 -1.41 2.95
C PRO A 277 -25.83 -1.23 4.14
N LEU A 278 -24.76 -0.46 3.97
CA LEU A 278 -23.92 -0.04 5.10
C LEU A 278 -24.65 1.07 5.84
N ARG A 279 -24.64 1.01 7.19
CA ARG A 279 -25.09 2.15 7.99
C ARG A 279 -24.18 3.34 7.69
N ARG A 280 -24.80 4.51 7.50
CA ARG A 280 -24.12 5.77 7.22
C ARG A 280 -23.29 6.21 8.41
#